data_AF-A0A892ZE79-F1
#
_entry.id   AF-A0A892ZE79-F1
#
_cell.length_a   1.000
_cell.length_b   1.000
_cell.length_c   1.000
_cell.angle_alpha   90.00
_cell.angle_beta   90.00
_cell.angle_gamma   90.00
#
_symmetry.space_group_name_H-M   'P 1'
#
loop_
_entity.id
_entity.type
_entity.pdbx_description
1 polymer ?
#
loop_
_entity_poly.entity_id
_entity_poly.type
_entity_poly.pdbx_seq_one_letter_code
_entity_poly.pdbx_strand_id
1 'polypeptide(L)'
;MNTLPFQADIAARMQADTDETIHPQAVFYQTANGYWLAWHNGIAAVLAPDTPPDIPCDWVEGAHDLAEIVALVESGEYAEVEEFDGDDEAWQAAIDAQQHHH
;
A
#
# COMPACT_ATOMS: atom_id res chain seq x y z
N MET A 1 -0.58 -19.14 -4.50
CA MET A 1 -0.11 -18.10 -3.57
C MET A 1 0.44 -18.78 -2.33
N ASN A 2 1.72 -18.58 -2.00
CA ASN A 2 2.35 -19.20 -0.83
C ASN A 2 2.59 -18.13 0.22
N THR A 3 1.74 -18.09 1.24
CA THR A 3 1.82 -17.09 2.32
C THR A 3 2.79 -17.52 3.40
N LEU A 4 3.49 -16.55 3.96
CA LEU A 4 4.39 -16.70 5.09
C LEU A 4 3.63 -16.45 6.40
N PRO A 5 4.02 -17.11 7.50
CA PRO A 5 3.54 -16.74 8.83
C PRO A 5 4.01 -15.33 9.20
N PHE A 6 3.51 -14.80 10.31
CA PHE A 6 3.86 -13.48 10.83
C PHE A 6 5.37 -13.21 10.79
N GLN A 7 5.77 -12.12 10.12
CA GLN A 7 7.16 -11.71 9.98
C GLN A 7 7.44 -10.50 10.89
N ALA A 8 8.07 -10.71 12.04
CA ALA A 8 8.27 -9.65 13.03
C ALA A 8 9.15 -8.49 12.51
N ASP A 9 10.17 -8.79 11.70
CA ASP A 9 11.09 -7.78 11.15
C ASP A 9 10.37 -6.87 10.13
N ILE A 10 9.63 -7.48 9.21
CA ILE A 10 8.81 -6.77 8.22
C ILE A 10 7.67 -6.02 8.90
N ALA A 11 7.01 -6.65 9.88
CA ALA A 11 5.97 -6.01 10.68
C ALA A 11 6.50 -4.76 11.39
N ALA A 12 7.71 -4.79 11.94
CA ALA A 12 8.31 -3.63 12.59
C ALA A 12 8.60 -2.51 11.58
N ARG A 13 9.02 -2.85 10.35
CA ARG A 13 9.18 -1.86 9.27
C ARG A 13 7.86 -1.25 8.82
N MET A 14 6.80 -2.06 8.69
CA MET A 14 5.46 -1.57 8.35
C MET A 14 4.88 -0.65 9.43
N GLN A 15 5.30 -0.81 10.68
CA GLN A 15 4.86 0.00 11.81
C GLN A 15 5.82 1.15 12.13
N ALA A 16 6.82 1.40 11.28
CA ALA A 16 7.74 2.50 11.50
C ALA A 16 6.98 3.83 11.41
N ASP A 17 7.16 4.68 12.42
CA ASP A 17 6.55 6.01 12.51
C ASP A 17 5.00 6.03 12.53
N THR A 18 4.35 4.90 12.87
CA THR A 18 2.89 4.82 13.06
C THR A 18 2.53 4.17 14.39
N ASP A 19 1.37 4.56 14.95
CA ASP A 19 0.74 3.91 16.10
C ASP A 19 -0.04 2.63 15.70
N GLU A 20 -0.18 2.38 14.40
CA GLU A 20 -0.85 1.19 13.88
C GLU A 20 -0.01 -0.06 14.08
N THR A 21 -0.66 -1.18 14.40
CA THR A 21 0.01 -2.45 14.71
C THR A 21 -0.42 -3.54 13.74
N ILE A 22 0.54 -4.24 13.13
CA ILE A 22 0.22 -5.41 12.32
C ILE A 22 -0.30 -6.52 13.23
N HIS A 23 -1.49 -7.02 12.91
CA HIS A 23 -2.13 -8.05 13.70
C HIS A 23 -1.26 -9.32 13.78
N PRO A 24 -1.12 -9.98 14.95
CA PRO A 24 -0.26 -11.15 15.11
C PRO A 24 -0.69 -12.37 14.28
N GLN A 25 -1.94 -12.39 13.81
CA GLN A 25 -2.46 -13.41 12.89
C GLN A 25 -2.45 -12.95 11.43
N ALA A 26 -1.81 -11.82 11.11
CA ALA A 26 -1.61 -11.40 9.75
C ALA A 26 -0.76 -12.43 9.00
N VAL A 27 -1.15 -12.70 7.76
CA VAL A 27 -0.37 -13.52 6.85
C VAL A 27 0.45 -12.60 5.96
N PHE A 28 1.70 -12.99 5.72
CA PHE A 28 2.62 -12.19 4.92
C PHE A 28 2.75 -12.77 3.53
N TYR A 29 2.95 -11.92 2.54
CA TYR A 29 3.25 -12.33 1.17
C TYR A 29 4.25 -11.38 0.55
N GLN A 30 5.21 -11.94 -0.17
CA GLN A 30 6.14 -11.18 -0.99
C GLN A 30 5.74 -11.35 -2.46
N THR A 31 5.43 -10.24 -3.11
CA THR A 31 5.08 -10.23 -4.54
C THR A 31 6.29 -10.47 -5.43
N ALA A 32 6.04 -10.82 -6.69
CA ALA A 32 7.09 -10.93 -7.70
C ALA A 32 7.86 -9.62 -7.91
N ASN A 33 7.22 -8.48 -7.67
CA ASN A 33 7.77 -7.14 -7.86
C ASN A 33 8.54 -6.64 -6.62
N GLY A 34 8.66 -7.46 -5.57
CA GLY A 34 9.45 -7.17 -4.37
C GLY A 34 8.68 -6.51 -3.23
N TYR A 35 7.41 -6.16 -3.42
CA TYR A 35 6.55 -5.61 -2.36
C TYR A 35 6.25 -6.65 -1.30
N TRP A 36 6.16 -6.19 -0.06
CA TRP A 36 5.70 -6.96 1.08
C TRP A 36 4.27 -6.59 1.44
N LEU A 37 3.43 -7.60 1.66
CA LEU A 37 2.06 -7.42 2.11
C LEU A 37 1.85 -8.15 3.43
N ALA A 38 1.15 -7.49 4.35
CA ALA A 38 0.63 -8.09 5.58
C ALA A 38 -0.89 -7.98 5.57
N TRP A 39 -1.60 -9.10 5.40
CA TRP A 39 -3.05 -9.12 5.31
C TRP A 39 -3.71 -9.73 6.54
N HIS A 40 -4.76 -9.07 7.03
CA HIS A 40 -5.62 -9.58 8.08
C HIS A 40 -7.05 -9.04 7.93
N ASN A 41 -8.03 -9.93 7.75
CA ASN A 41 -9.47 -9.61 7.80
C ASN A 41 -9.92 -8.41 6.95
N GLY A 42 -9.41 -8.31 5.71
CA GLY A 42 -9.80 -7.25 4.76
C GLY A 42 -8.99 -5.95 4.89
N ILE A 43 -7.95 -5.94 5.72
CA ILE A 43 -6.94 -4.87 5.79
C ILE A 43 -5.61 -5.45 5.34
N ALA A 44 -4.91 -4.74 4.45
CA ALA A 44 -3.59 -5.10 3.97
C ALA A 44 -2.61 -3.93 4.16
N ALA A 45 -1.51 -4.16 4.89
CA ALA A 45 -0.39 -3.24 4.90
C ALA A 45 0.55 -3.57 3.74
N VAL A 46 0.91 -2.58 2.93
CA VAL A 46 1.72 -2.73 1.71
C VAL A 46 3.00 -1.93 1.87
N LEU A 47 4.13 -2.62 1.82
CA LEU A 47 5.47 -2.04 1.95
C LEU A 47 6.22 -2.23 0.63
N ALA A 48 6.56 -1.13 -0.03
CA ALA A 48 7.35 -1.17 -1.25
C ALA A 48 8.80 -1.61 -0.95
N PRO A 49 9.49 -2.27 -1.92
CA PRO A 49 10.86 -2.70 -1.72
C PRO A 49 11.82 -1.54 -1.44
N ASP A 50 11.54 -0.37 -2.01
CA ASP A 50 12.35 0.85 -1.92
C ASP A 50 11.90 1.82 -0.81
N THR A 51 10.87 1.47 -0.02
CA THR A 51 10.39 2.31 1.09
C THR A 51 11.49 2.48 2.16
N PRO A 52 11.92 3.73 2.46
CA PRO A 52 12.90 4.00 3.50
C PRO A 52 12.41 3.54 4.89
N PRO A 53 13.32 3.25 5.84
CA PRO A 53 12.93 2.75 7.16
C PRO A 53 12.19 3.77 8.04
N ASP A 54 12.25 5.05 7.70
CA ASP A 54 11.62 6.15 8.44
C ASP A 54 10.29 6.61 7.79
N ILE A 55 9.83 5.91 6.74
CA ILE A 55 8.59 6.23 6.04
C ILE A 55 7.57 5.13 6.36
N PRO A 56 6.33 5.48 6.75
CA PRO A 56 5.29 4.49 7.02
C PRO A 56 4.94 3.70 5.75
N CYS A 57 4.44 2.48 5.93
CA CYS A 57 3.88 1.72 4.83
C CYS A 57 2.43 2.15 4.55
N ASP A 58 1.93 1.81 3.37
CA ASP A 58 0.53 2.06 3.02
C ASP A 58 -0.42 1.03 3.61
N TRP A 59 -1.66 1.46 3.83
CA TRP A 59 -2.74 0.62 4.34
C TRP A 59 -3.90 0.61 3.36
N VAL A 60 -4.24 -0.58 2.89
CA VAL A 60 -5.34 -0.83 1.98
C VAL A 60 -6.47 -1.50 2.76
N GLU A 61 -7.55 -0.76 2.97
CA GLU A 61 -8.76 -1.25 3.64
C GLU A 61 -9.82 -1.70 2.63
N GLY A 62 -10.65 -2.66 3.03
CA GLY A 62 -11.83 -3.09 2.25
C GLY A 62 -11.54 -4.08 1.14
N ALA A 63 -10.32 -4.64 1.08
CA ALA A 63 -9.99 -5.74 0.19
C ALA A 63 -10.84 -6.97 0.50
N HIS A 64 -11.40 -7.64 -0.51
CA HIS A 64 -12.13 -8.88 -0.25
C HIS A 64 -11.19 -9.99 0.19
N ASP A 65 -10.05 -10.13 -0.49
CA ASP A 65 -9.09 -11.21 -0.25
C ASP A 65 -7.66 -10.78 -0.55
N LEU A 66 -6.68 -11.44 0.07
CA LEU A 66 -5.25 -11.19 -0.19
C LEU A 66 -4.88 -11.33 -1.68
N ALA A 67 -5.51 -12.25 -2.40
CA ALA A 67 -5.21 -12.46 -3.82
C ALA A 67 -5.56 -11.25 -4.70
N GLU A 68 -6.58 -10.49 -4.30
CA GLU A 68 -6.99 -9.25 -5.00
C GLU A 68 -5.92 -8.18 -4.87
N ILE A 69 -5.44 -7.92 -3.65
CA ILE A 69 -4.38 -6.93 -3.42
C ILE A 69 -3.06 -7.38 -4.04
N VAL A 70 -2.73 -8.66 -3.98
CA VAL A 70 -1.54 -9.19 -4.66
C VAL A 70 -1.62 -8.94 -6.17
N ALA A 71 -2.77 -9.21 -6.80
CA ALA A 71 -2.94 -8.94 -8.23
C ALA A 71 -2.84 -7.44 -8.54
N LEU A 72 -3.42 -6.57 -7.71
CA LEU A 72 -3.35 -5.12 -7.86
C LEU A 72 -1.90 -4.62 -7.76
N VAL A 73 -1.15 -5.05 -6.75
CA VAL A 73 0.26 -4.65 -6.58
C VAL A 73 1.15 -5.24 -7.68
N GLU A 74 0.93 -6.50 -8.08
CA GLU A 74 1.70 -7.13 -9.16
C GLU A 74 1.40 -6.54 -10.54
N SER A 75 0.19 -6.02 -10.75
CA SER A 75 -0.20 -5.37 -12.00
C SER A 75 0.52 -4.03 -12.25
N GLY A 76 1.03 -3.39 -11.18
CA GLY A 76 1.62 -2.06 -11.24
C GLY A 76 0.61 -0.93 -11.08
N GLU A 77 -0.70 -1.20 -11.15
CA GLU A 77 -1.76 -0.20 -10.94
C GLU A 77 -1.70 0.44 -9.54
N TYR A 78 -1.14 -0.28 -8.55
CA TYR A 78 -0.91 0.25 -7.21
C TYR A 78 0.16 1.35 -7.18
N ALA A 79 1.29 1.15 -7.87
CA ALA A 79 2.41 2.10 -7.89
C ALA A 79 2.08 3.39 -8.67
N GLU A 80 1.20 3.29 -9.68
CA GLU A 80 0.72 4.45 -10.44
C GLU A 80 -0.17 5.39 -9.61
N VAL A 81 -0.77 4.91 -8.51
CA VAL A 81 -1.56 5.73 -7.59
C VAL A 81 -0.68 6.46 -6.57
N GLU A 82 0.43 5.85 -6.13
CA GLU A 82 1.42 6.49 -5.22
C GLU A 82 2.22 7.62 -5.90
N GLU A 83 2.44 7.57 -7.22
CA GLU A 83 3.11 8.68 -7.95
C GLU A 83 2.24 9.94 -8.11
N PHE A 84 1.00 9.92 -7.63
CA PHE A 84 0.22 11.15 -7.50
C PHE A 84 0.64 11.93 -6.25
N ASP A 85 1.85 12.50 -6.30
CA ASP A 85 2.34 13.58 -5.44
C ASP A 85 1.63 14.90 -5.83
N GLY A 86 0.30 14.81 -5.94
CA GLY A 86 -0.56 15.94 -6.23
C GLY A 86 -0.62 16.82 -5.01
N ASP A 87 0.38 17.69 -4.86
CA ASP A 87 0.24 18.95 -4.15
C ASP A 87 -1.17 19.49 -4.44
N ASP A 88 -1.90 19.92 -3.41
CA ASP A 88 -3.27 20.46 -3.52
C ASP A 88 -3.46 21.46 -4.70
N GLU A 89 -2.38 22.12 -5.13
CA GLU A 89 -2.34 23.01 -6.30
C GLU A 89 -2.61 22.31 -7.66
N ALA A 90 -2.19 21.04 -7.84
CA ALA A 90 -2.41 20.28 -9.06
C ALA A 90 -3.88 19.87 -9.24
N TRP A 91 -4.58 19.57 -8.13
CA TRP A 91 -6.02 19.33 -8.13
C TRP A 91 -6.81 20.59 -8.49
N GLN A 92 -6.43 21.74 -7.92
CA GLN A 92 -7.10 23.01 -8.19
C GLN A 92 -6.95 23.44 -9.65
N ALA A 93 -5.76 23.26 -10.24
CA ALA A 93 -5.50 23.57 -11.64
C ALA A 93 -6.29 22.69 -12.63
N ALA A 94 -6.52 21.42 -12.31
CA ALA A 94 -7.33 20.52 -13.13
C ALA A 94 -8.83 20.90 -13.10
N ILE A 95 -9.33 21.34 -11.95
CA ILE A 95 -10.70 21.84 -11.80
C ILE A 95 -10.87 23.16 -12.57
N ASP A 96 -9.92 24.10 -12.46
CA ASP A 96 -9.94 25.38 -13.19
C ASP A 96 -9.86 25.18 -14.72
N ALA A 97 -9.03 24.24 -15.19
CA ALA A 97 -8.94 23.92 -16.61
C ALA A 97 -10.25 23.38 -17.20
N GLN A 98 -11.10 22.72 -16.39
CA GLN A 98 -12.39 22.21 -16.83
C GLN A 98 -13.50 23.27 -16.86
N GLN A 99 -13.34 24.39 -16.15
CA GLN A 99 -14.32 25.48 -16.10
C GLN A 99 -14.19 26.50 -17.24
N HIS A 100 -13.11 26.46 -18.03
CA HIS A 100 -12.87 27.38 -19.15
C HIS A 100 -13.43 26.92 -20.52
N HIS A 101 -14.23 25.85 -20.55
CA HIS A 101 -14.89 25.34 -21.77
C HIS A 101 -16.40 25.58 -21.81
N HIS A 102 -16.87 26.71 -21.27
CA HIS A 102 -18.26 27.14 -21.43
C HIS A 102 -18.41 28.57 -21.95
#